data_AF-A0AA89BY56-F1
#
_entry.id   AF-A0AA89BY56-F1
#
_cell.length_a   1.000
_cell.length_b   1.000
_cell.length_c   1.000
_cell.angle_alpha   90.00
_cell.angle_beta   90.00
_cell.angle_gamma   90.00
#
_symmetry.space_group_name_H-M   'P 1'
#
loop_
_entity.id
_entity.type
_entity.pdbx_description
1 polymer ?
#
loop_
_entity_poly.entity_id
_entity_poly.type
_entity_poly.pdbx_seq_one_letter_code
_entity_poly.pdbx_strand_id
1 'polypeptide(L)'
;MEDDNLPATQPVDDRVLKDVVAYVEVRSGHDNRSRAVCKELVQLGAVVEKKFTDDVTHVIFKEGSKRTINKAQKKGIHLLSVLWVDSCKRNQEHVSERMYPATLPNQEGTPLLLTKLKKAKSMQPVDFEEELANSAERCAKRKRRRDKKTTVSTNATPTDSPHIQSRILVPDTQPRTPMNDMSTPIRLYIPDTPPSMRAKMESMRKAREDGSIHFCLWYSSDINSMTFKLI
;
A
#
# COMPACT_ATOMS: atom_id res chain seq x y z
N MET A 1 46.20 -28.30 -16.67
CA MET A 1 45.80 -27.06 -15.99
C MET A 1 45.57 -27.47 -14.56
N GLU A 2 46.65 -27.42 -13.79
CA GLU A 2 46.65 -27.74 -12.36
C GLU A 2 46.33 -26.43 -11.65
N ASP A 3 45.16 -26.36 -11.03
CA ASP A 3 44.79 -25.22 -10.20
C ASP A 3 45.61 -25.27 -8.90
N ASP A 4 46.48 -24.26 -8.73
CA ASP A 4 47.22 -23.94 -7.52
C ASP A 4 46.25 -23.66 -6.34
N ASN A 5 45.75 -24.72 -5.71
CA ASN A 5 45.09 -24.63 -4.41
C ASN A 5 46.16 -24.64 -3.32
N LEU A 6 46.86 -23.51 -3.15
CA LEU A 6 47.73 -23.29 -2.01
C LEU A 6 46.88 -23.16 -0.73
N PRO A 7 47.06 -24.01 0.29
CA PRO A 7 46.39 -23.84 1.56
C PRO A 7 46.88 -22.53 2.21
N ALA A 8 45.95 -21.66 2.58
CA ALA A 8 46.23 -20.47 3.39
C ALA A 8 46.98 -20.93 4.66
N THR A 9 48.27 -20.62 4.72
CA THR A 9 49.22 -21.13 5.73
C THR A 9 49.18 -20.33 7.03
N GLN A 10 48.25 -19.39 7.17
CA GLN A 10 48.11 -18.60 8.38
C GLN A 10 47.17 -19.31 9.37
N PRO A 11 47.55 -19.41 10.65
CA PRO A 11 46.63 -19.88 11.68
C PRO A 11 45.42 -18.94 11.70
N VAL A 12 44.22 -19.52 11.64
CA VAL A 12 42.98 -18.75 11.78
C VAL A 12 42.86 -18.36 13.24
N ASP A 13 42.89 -17.06 13.52
CA ASP A 13 42.72 -16.52 14.86
C ASP A 13 41.25 -16.67 15.28
N ASP A 14 41.04 -17.29 16.43
CA ASP A 14 39.72 -17.52 17.05
C ASP A 14 39.18 -16.27 17.77
N ARG A 15 39.89 -15.14 17.68
CA ARG A 15 39.52 -13.89 18.35
C ARG A 15 38.85 -12.89 17.42
N VAL A 16 38.82 -13.19 16.12
CA VAL A 16 38.34 -12.29 15.08
C VAL A 16 36.87 -11.92 15.30
N LEU A 17 36.02 -12.89 15.65
CA LEU A 17 34.56 -12.69 15.78
C LEU A 17 34.02 -13.02 17.18
N LYS A 18 34.82 -12.83 18.23
CA LYS A 18 34.49 -13.26 19.61
C LYS A 18 33.15 -12.72 20.17
N ASP A 19 32.75 -11.51 19.76
CA ASP A 19 31.55 -10.81 20.26
C ASP A 19 30.34 -11.01 19.32
N VAL A 20 30.48 -11.85 18.29
CA VAL A 20 29.45 -12.06 17.27
C VAL A 20 28.60 -13.27 17.62
N VAL A 21 27.29 -13.04 17.71
CA VAL A 21 26.28 -14.10 17.74
C VAL A 21 25.55 -14.10 16.40
N ALA A 22 25.83 -15.11 15.59
CA ALA A 22 25.39 -15.19 14.21
C ALA A 22 24.23 -16.18 14.02
N TYR A 23 23.23 -15.78 13.24
CA TYR A 23 22.26 -16.68 12.63
C TYR A 23 22.56 -16.82 11.14
N VAL A 24 22.58 -18.04 10.62
CA VAL A 24 23.00 -18.31 9.24
C VAL A 24 21.86 -18.91 8.44
N GLU A 25 21.48 -18.24 7.35
CA GLU A 25 20.50 -18.73 6.39
C GLU A 25 21.04 -18.54 4.96
N VAL A 26 21.73 -19.57 4.47
CA VAL A 26 22.38 -19.55 3.16
C VAL A 26 21.81 -20.68 2.32
N ARG A 27 21.19 -20.31 1.20
CA ARG A 27 20.55 -21.25 0.27
C ARG A 27 21.13 -21.12 -1.13
N SER A 28 20.96 -22.20 -1.89
CA SER A 28 21.24 -22.25 -3.33
C SER A 28 20.03 -22.94 -3.97
N GLY A 29 19.03 -22.15 -4.37
CA GLY A 29 17.72 -22.68 -4.76
C GLY A 29 17.05 -23.45 -3.61
N HIS A 30 16.85 -24.76 -3.76
CA HIS A 30 16.23 -25.60 -2.73
C HIS A 30 17.22 -26.14 -1.68
N ASP A 31 18.53 -26.05 -1.94
CA ASP A 31 19.53 -26.63 -1.06
C ASP A 31 19.92 -25.69 0.06
N ASN A 32 20.11 -26.25 1.26
CA ASN A 32 20.64 -25.52 2.41
C ASN A 32 22.16 -25.70 2.50
N ARG A 33 22.89 -24.58 2.37
CA ARG A 33 24.36 -24.54 2.45
C ARG A 33 24.88 -23.84 3.71
N SER A 34 24.00 -23.57 4.68
CA SER A 34 24.37 -22.88 5.92
C SER A 34 25.47 -23.58 6.72
N ARG A 35 25.53 -24.91 6.67
CA ARG A 35 26.48 -25.71 7.47
C ARG A 35 27.94 -25.33 7.25
N ALA A 36 28.34 -25.05 6.00
CA ALA A 36 29.72 -24.68 5.68
C ALA A 36 30.07 -23.33 6.33
N VAL A 37 29.19 -22.34 6.16
CA VAL A 37 29.35 -20.99 6.71
C VAL A 37 29.32 -21.00 8.23
N CYS A 38 28.47 -21.83 8.85
CA CYS A 38 28.47 -22.04 10.30
C CYS A 38 29.83 -22.52 10.80
N LYS A 39 30.48 -23.44 10.09
CA LYS A 39 31.80 -23.97 10.49
C LYS A 39 32.86 -22.88 10.43
N GLU A 40 32.86 -22.06 9.39
CA GLU A 40 33.83 -20.96 9.24
C GLU A 40 33.66 -19.90 10.32
N LEU A 41 32.42 -19.53 10.65
CA LEU A 41 32.13 -18.61 11.75
C LEU A 41 32.63 -19.12 13.10
N VAL A 42 32.38 -20.40 13.40
CA VAL A 42 32.88 -21.02 14.63
C VAL A 42 34.41 -21.06 14.67
N GLN A 43 35.07 -21.31 13.53
CA GLN A 43 36.54 -21.28 13.43
C GLN A 43 37.12 -19.88 13.69
N LEU A 44 36.38 -18.81 13.36
CA LEU A 44 36.76 -17.42 13.64
C LEU A 44 36.37 -16.94 15.05
N GLY A 45 35.80 -17.83 15.88
CA GLY A 45 35.41 -17.52 17.25
C GLY A 45 34.00 -16.99 17.46
N ALA A 46 33.15 -16.99 16.42
CA ALA A 46 31.77 -16.56 16.56
C ALA A 46 30.88 -17.65 17.19
N VAL A 47 29.86 -17.21 17.92
CA VAL A 47 28.80 -18.08 18.43
C VAL A 47 27.70 -18.19 17.37
N VAL A 48 27.34 -19.40 16.96
CA VAL A 48 26.33 -19.61 15.91
C VAL A 48 25.06 -20.21 16.50
N GLU A 49 23.95 -19.49 16.35
CA GLU A 49 22.64 -19.92 16.80
C GLU A 49 21.87 -20.64 15.68
N LYS A 50 21.28 -21.79 16.02
CA LYS A 50 20.46 -22.58 15.06
C LYS A 50 19.13 -21.91 14.75
N LYS A 51 18.63 -21.09 15.68
CA LYS A 51 17.36 -20.40 15.58
C LYS A 51 17.61 -18.92 15.71
N PHE A 52 16.76 -18.11 15.10
CA PHE A 52 16.81 -16.67 15.26
C PHE A 52 16.29 -16.30 16.66
N THR A 53 17.17 -16.23 17.66
CA THR A 53 16.92 -15.80 19.05
C THR A 53 16.97 -14.27 19.19
N ASP A 54 16.95 -13.75 20.42
CA ASP A 54 17.11 -12.30 20.67
C ASP A 54 18.57 -11.87 20.76
N ASP A 55 19.44 -12.81 21.13
CA ASP A 55 20.88 -12.57 21.29
C ASP A 55 21.63 -12.44 19.95
N VAL A 56 20.96 -12.74 18.83
CA VAL A 56 21.55 -12.67 17.49
C VAL A 56 21.89 -11.23 17.12
N THR A 57 23.18 -10.97 16.88
CA THR A 57 23.71 -9.66 16.47
C THR A 57 23.95 -9.55 14.97
N HIS A 58 24.15 -10.70 14.30
CA HIS A 58 24.47 -10.78 12.89
C HIS A 58 23.65 -11.87 12.19
N VAL A 59 23.15 -11.56 11.00
CA VAL A 59 22.45 -12.53 10.15
C VAL A 59 23.21 -12.65 8.84
N ILE A 60 23.77 -13.83 8.58
CA ILE A 60 24.42 -14.13 7.29
C ILE A 60 23.38 -14.74 6.36
N PHE A 61 23.12 -14.06 5.25
CA PHE A 61 21.97 -14.33 4.39
C PHE A 61 22.35 -14.47 2.92
N LYS A 62 21.82 -15.52 2.27
CA LYS A 62 21.81 -15.67 0.80
C LYS A 62 20.57 -16.45 0.38
N GLU A 63 19.73 -15.87 -0.47
CA GLU A 63 18.54 -16.53 -1.06
C GLU A 63 17.61 -17.21 -0.02
N GLY A 64 17.59 -16.70 1.22
CA GLY A 64 16.76 -17.22 2.29
C GLY A 64 15.32 -16.69 2.26
N SER A 65 14.58 -16.95 3.34
CA SER A 65 13.20 -16.52 3.50
C SER A 65 13.09 -15.01 3.74
N LYS A 66 12.08 -14.39 3.10
CA LYS A 66 11.67 -13.01 3.39
C LYS A 66 11.30 -12.79 4.87
N ARG A 67 10.87 -13.84 5.57
CA ARG A 67 10.57 -13.77 7.00
C ARG A 67 11.79 -13.38 7.82
N THR A 68 12.96 -13.92 7.47
CA THR A 68 14.23 -13.64 8.13
C THR A 68 14.68 -12.21 7.89
N ILE A 69 14.59 -11.75 6.63
CA ILE A 69 14.86 -10.35 6.27
C ILE A 69 14.00 -9.40 7.11
N ASN A 70 12.68 -9.61 7.11
CA ASN A 70 11.75 -8.75 7.85
C ASN A 70 12.05 -8.76 9.36
N LYS A 71 12.44 -9.92 9.92
CA LYS A 71 12.76 -10.06 11.34
C LYS A 71 14.05 -9.33 11.70
N ALA A 72 15.09 -9.46 10.88
CA ALA A 72 16.35 -8.75 11.07
C ALA A 72 16.16 -7.23 10.99
N GLN A 73 15.43 -6.75 9.98
CA GLN A 73 15.10 -5.33 9.82
C GLN A 73 14.29 -4.78 11.00
N LYS A 74 13.28 -5.53 11.48
CA LYS A 74 12.47 -5.11 12.63
C LYS A 74 13.29 -4.97 13.91
N LYS A 75 14.30 -5.82 14.09
CA LYS A 75 15.18 -5.79 15.26
C LYS A 75 16.39 -4.86 15.10
N GLY A 76 16.64 -4.33 13.90
CA GLY A 76 17.84 -3.53 13.62
C GLY A 76 19.13 -4.36 13.63
N ILE A 77 19.04 -5.66 13.34
CA ILE A 77 20.18 -6.58 13.29
C ILE A 77 20.92 -6.43 11.97
N HIS A 78 22.25 -6.56 11.98
CA HIS A 78 23.08 -6.52 10.78
C HIS A 78 22.76 -7.70 9.86
N LEU A 79 22.30 -7.39 8.65
CA LEU A 79 21.95 -8.38 7.64
C LEU A 79 23.02 -8.36 6.54
N LEU A 80 23.85 -9.41 6.50
CA LEU A 80 25.09 -9.45 5.74
C LEU A 80 25.11 -10.56 4.70
N SER A 81 25.89 -10.33 3.65
CA SER A 81 26.18 -11.35 2.64
C SER A 81 27.24 -12.34 3.14
N VAL A 82 27.34 -13.50 2.47
CA VAL A 82 28.36 -14.53 2.77
C VAL A 82 29.79 -13.98 2.60
N LEU A 83 29.98 -12.99 1.71
CA LEU A 83 31.27 -12.36 1.43
C LEU A 83 31.88 -11.66 2.65
N TRP A 84 31.07 -11.27 3.63
CA TRP A 84 31.56 -10.72 4.88
C TRP A 84 32.40 -11.75 5.64
N VAL A 85 31.94 -13.00 5.72
CA VAL A 85 32.65 -14.10 6.40
C VAL A 85 33.98 -14.38 5.69
N ASP A 86 33.97 -14.42 4.36
CA ASP A 86 35.19 -14.60 3.56
C ASP A 86 36.21 -13.48 3.80
N SER A 87 35.73 -12.26 3.98
CA SER A 87 36.57 -11.08 4.20
C SER A 87 37.18 -11.10 5.60
N CYS A 88 36.39 -11.43 6.63
CA CYS A 88 36.90 -11.60 8.00
C CYS A 88 37.95 -12.72 8.07
N LYS A 89 37.74 -13.81 7.34
CA LYS A 89 38.70 -14.92 7.22
C LYS A 89 39.98 -14.53 6.49
N ARG A 90 39.89 -13.75 5.41
CA ARG A 90 41.07 -13.38 4.60
C ARG A 90 41.94 -12.33 5.29
N ASN A 91 41.30 -11.36 5.94
CA ASN A 91 42.00 -10.26 6.60
C ASN A 91 42.38 -10.58 8.05
N GLN A 92 41.85 -11.67 8.63
CA GLN A 92 41.99 -12.01 10.04
C GLN A 92 41.58 -10.83 10.96
N GLU A 93 40.54 -10.09 10.56
CA GLU A 93 40.03 -8.92 11.28
C GLU A 93 38.50 -8.88 11.25
N HIS A 94 37.89 -8.19 12.22
CA HIS A 94 36.46 -7.92 12.20
C HIS A 94 36.19 -6.79 11.19
N VAL A 95 35.84 -7.18 9.97
CA VAL A 95 35.55 -6.24 8.88
C VAL A 95 34.20 -5.56 9.10
N SER A 96 34.09 -4.27 8.74
CA SER A 96 32.85 -3.53 8.91
C SER A 96 31.68 -4.13 8.13
N GLU A 97 30.56 -4.28 8.82
CA GLU A 97 29.30 -4.85 8.34
C GLU A 97 28.70 -4.05 7.17
N ARG A 98 28.92 -2.72 7.17
CA ARG A 98 28.34 -1.80 6.16
C ARG A 98 28.87 -2.05 4.75
N MET A 99 30.05 -2.64 4.62
CA MET A 99 30.67 -2.92 3.33
C MET A 99 30.01 -4.13 2.63
N TYR A 100 29.34 -5.00 3.38
CA TYR A 100 28.83 -6.28 2.88
C TYR A 100 27.33 -6.51 3.17
N PRO A 101 26.44 -5.59 2.77
CA PRO A 101 25.00 -5.79 2.96
C PRO A 101 24.51 -7.02 2.20
N ALA A 102 23.53 -7.74 2.74
CA ALA A 102 22.93 -8.86 2.04
C ALA A 102 22.09 -8.42 0.84
N THR A 103 22.16 -9.18 -0.25
CA THR A 103 21.30 -8.97 -1.43
C THR A 103 19.85 -9.30 -1.09
N LEU A 104 18.96 -8.30 -1.20
CA LEU A 104 17.54 -8.46 -0.92
C LEU A 104 16.75 -8.72 -2.22
N PRO A 105 15.85 -9.71 -2.26
CA PRO A 105 15.12 -10.09 -3.48
C PRO A 105 14.20 -8.99 -4.04
N ASN A 106 13.86 -7.99 -3.22
CA ASN A 106 13.01 -6.86 -3.61
C ASN A 106 13.80 -5.62 -4.06
N GLN A 107 15.14 -5.65 -3.98
CA GLN A 107 16.01 -4.52 -4.30
C GLN A 107 16.72 -4.69 -5.66
N GLU A 108 16.73 -5.92 -6.19
CA GLU A 108 17.26 -6.30 -7.51
C GLU A 108 16.44 -5.72 -8.69
N GLY A 109 15.27 -5.12 -8.42
CA GLY A 109 14.37 -4.62 -9.45
C GLY A 109 14.03 -3.15 -9.25
N THR A 110 14.76 -2.28 -9.94
CA THR A 110 14.50 -0.84 -10.15
C THR A 110 14.66 0.06 -8.92
N PRO A 111 15.47 1.14 -9.01
CA PRO A 111 15.49 2.16 -7.98
C PRO A 111 14.10 2.83 -7.90
N LEU A 112 13.47 2.68 -6.74
CA LEU A 112 12.51 3.60 -6.10
C LEU A 112 11.32 4.11 -6.94
N LEU A 113 10.10 3.79 -6.46
CA LEU A 113 8.81 4.48 -6.68
C LEU A 113 7.77 3.89 -7.66
N LEU A 114 8.06 2.83 -8.42
CA LEU A 114 7.06 2.31 -9.38
C LEU A 114 6.06 1.30 -8.78
N THR A 115 6.40 0.60 -7.70
CA THR A 115 5.53 -0.46 -7.14
C THR A 115 4.30 0.05 -6.37
N LYS A 116 4.30 1.33 -5.97
CA LYS A 116 3.17 1.97 -5.27
C LYS A 116 2.34 2.88 -6.16
N LEU A 117 2.65 3.00 -7.45
CA LEU A 117 1.78 3.69 -8.38
C LEU A 117 0.64 2.73 -8.73
N LYS A 118 -0.47 2.81 -7.98
CA LYS A 118 -1.73 2.21 -8.44
C LYS A 118 -1.96 2.77 -9.83
N LYS A 119 -2.03 1.90 -10.85
CA LYS A 119 -2.33 2.33 -12.21
C LYS A 119 -3.59 3.18 -12.14
N ALA A 120 -3.46 4.47 -12.44
CA ALA A 120 -4.61 5.35 -12.50
C ALA A 120 -5.60 4.71 -13.47
N LYS A 121 -6.88 4.64 -13.11
CA LYS A 121 -7.91 4.34 -14.11
C LYS A 121 -7.68 5.36 -15.23
N SER A 122 -7.53 4.87 -16.45
CA SER A 122 -7.19 5.67 -17.64
C SER A 122 -7.96 6.99 -17.62
N MET A 123 -7.33 8.09 -18.05
CA MET A 123 -7.99 9.40 -18.24
C MET A 123 -9.04 9.39 -19.37
N GLN A 124 -9.31 8.23 -19.95
CA GLN A 124 -10.37 8.07 -20.94
C GLN A 124 -11.74 8.27 -20.28
N PRO A 125 -12.63 9.05 -20.91
CA PRO A 125 -14.01 9.16 -20.47
C PRO A 125 -14.61 7.76 -20.33
N VAL A 126 -15.06 7.44 -19.12
CA VAL A 126 -15.85 6.24 -18.85
C VAL A 126 -17.26 6.51 -19.38
N ASP A 127 -17.91 5.52 -19.99
CA ASP A 127 -19.27 5.69 -20.50
C ASP A 127 -20.25 6.07 -19.37
N PHE A 128 -21.25 6.90 -19.68
CA PHE A 128 -22.17 7.47 -18.69
C PHE A 128 -22.90 6.39 -17.87
N GLU A 129 -23.23 5.28 -18.50
CA GLU A 129 -23.89 4.14 -17.85
C GLU A 129 -22.96 3.44 -16.84
N GLU A 130 -21.69 3.25 -17.22
CA GLU A 130 -20.68 2.66 -16.34
C GLU A 130 -20.35 3.59 -15.15
N GLU A 131 -20.31 4.90 -15.35
CA GLU A 131 -20.13 5.85 -14.25
C GLU A 131 -21.31 5.85 -13.27
N LEU A 132 -22.54 5.75 -13.76
CA LEU A 132 -23.75 5.67 -12.93
C LEU A 132 -23.76 4.38 -12.09
N ALA A 133 -23.41 3.23 -12.69
CA ALA A 133 -23.27 1.96 -11.98
C ALA A 133 -22.19 2.01 -10.90
N ASN A 134 -21.01 2.55 -11.23
CA ASN A 134 -19.91 2.74 -10.28
C ASN A 134 -20.31 3.67 -9.11
N SER A 135 -21.08 4.72 -9.38
CA SER A 135 -21.61 5.63 -8.35
C SER A 135 -22.59 4.93 -7.41
N ALA A 136 -23.51 4.14 -7.96
CA ALA A 136 -24.47 3.34 -7.18
C ALA A 136 -23.75 2.34 -6.27
N GLU A 137 -22.71 1.67 -6.77
CA GLU A 137 -21.92 0.72 -5.97
C GLU A 137 -21.17 1.42 -4.81
N ARG A 138 -20.57 2.59 -5.06
CA ARG A 138 -19.92 3.40 -4.01
C ARG A 138 -20.91 3.81 -2.93
N CYS A 139 -22.13 4.21 -3.32
CA CYS A 139 -23.20 4.57 -2.39
C CYS A 139 -23.60 3.37 -1.52
N ALA A 140 -23.83 2.20 -2.14
CA ALA A 140 -24.17 0.96 -1.44
C ALA A 140 -23.09 0.55 -0.43
N LYS A 141 -21.81 0.65 -0.81
CA LYS A 141 -20.68 0.35 0.08
C LYS A 141 -20.61 1.31 1.27
N ARG A 142 -20.89 2.61 1.07
CA ARG A 142 -20.95 3.59 2.16
C ARG A 142 -22.09 3.29 3.13
N LYS A 143 -23.26 2.89 2.61
CA LYS A 143 -24.42 2.47 3.43
C LYS A 143 -24.08 1.25 4.29
N ARG A 144 -23.53 0.19 3.69
CA ARG A 144 -23.08 -1.02 4.41
C ARG A 144 -22.08 -0.72 5.53
N ARG A 145 -21.13 0.20 5.30
CA ARG A 145 -20.17 0.63 6.34
C ARG A 145 -20.84 1.39 7.48
N ARG A 146 -21.88 2.17 7.19
CA ARG A 146 -22.66 2.89 8.20
C ARG A 146 -23.48 1.91 9.05
N ASP A 147 -24.14 0.96 8.40
CA ASP A 147 -24.96 -0.05 9.08
C ASP A 147 -24.11 -0.95 9.99
N LYS A 148 -22.92 -1.38 9.52
CA LYS A 148 -21.94 -2.14 10.31
C LYS A 148 -21.44 -1.37 11.55
N LYS A 149 -21.42 -0.04 11.52
CA LYS A 149 -21.00 0.79 12.65
C LYS A 149 -22.12 0.93 13.69
N THR A 150 -23.38 0.90 13.26
CA THR A 150 -24.54 0.95 14.15
C THR A 150 -24.75 -0.36 14.92
N THR A 151 -24.40 -1.51 14.34
CA THR A 151 -24.58 -2.84 14.99
C THR A 151 -23.53 -3.20 16.06
N VAL A 152 -22.49 -2.38 16.27
CA VAL A 152 -21.43 -2.65 17.26
C VAL A 152 -21.67 -1.91 18.59
N SER A 153 -22.75 -1.14 18.71
CA SER A 153 -23.08 -0.36 19.93
C SER A 153 -24.37 -0.82 20.61
N THR A 154 -24.61 -2.13 20.70
CA THR A 154 -25.63 -2.70 21.59
C THR A 154 -24.95 -3.68 22.53
N ASN A 155 -24.32 -3.16 23.57
CA ASN A 155 -24.00 -3.81 24.85
C ASN A 155 -23.48 -2.72 25.82
N ALA A 156 -24.36 -1.84 26.28
CA ALA A 156 -24.19 -1.05 27.50
C ALA A 156 -25.56 -0.53 27.97
N THR A 157 -25.88 -0.87 29.22
CA THR A 157 -27.10 -0.58 30.01
C THR A 157 -27.22 0.94 30.32
N PRO A 158 -28.40 1.45 30.72
CA PRO A 158 -28.78 2.86 30.61
C PRO A 158 -28.32 3.68 31.81
N THR A 159 -27.97 4.94 31.57
CA THR A 159 -27.90 5.97 32.62
C THR A 159 -28.51 7.25 32.08
N ASP A 160 -29.25 7.88 32.98
CA ASP A 160 -30.27 8.87 32.83
C ASP A 160 -29.70 10.31 32.68
N SER A 161 -30.19 11.01 31.64
CA SER A 161 -30.38 12.47 31.47
C SER A 161 -29.21 13.49 31.52
N PRO A 162 -29.38 14.71 30.96
CA PRO A 162 -30.41 15.20 30.02
C PRO A 162 -29.87 15.82 28.71
N HIS A 163 -30.56 15.51 27.63
CA HIS A 163 -31.00 16.38 26.52
C HIS A 163 -30.26 17.72 26.25
N ILE A 164 -29.38 17.78 25.23
CA ILE A 164 -29.22 18.99 24.36
C ILE A 164 -28.94 18.58 22.90
N GLN A 165 -30.01 18.68 22.11
CA GLN A 165 -30.12 19.24 20.75
C GLN A 165 -29.47 18.52 19.55
N SER A 166 -30.35 17.82 18.84
CA SER A 166 -30.34 17.69 17.38
C SER A 166 -29.94 19.01 16.70
N ARG A 167 -28.88 18.98 15.89
CA ARG A 167 -28.56 20.07 14.96
C ARG A 167 -29.65 20.19 13.91
N ILE A 168 -30.66 20.97 14.23
CA ILE A 168 -31.58 21.59 13.29
C ILE A 168 -30.82 22.81 12.75
N LEU A 169 -30.50 22.82 11.45
CA LEU A 169 -29.98 24.03 10.79
C LEU A 169 -31.19 24.91 10.46
N VAL A 170 -31.52 25.81 11.39
CA VAL A 170 -32.40 26.97 11.11
C VAL A 170 -31.49 28.17 10.85
N PRO A 171 -31.71 28.94 9.77
CA PRO A 171 -30.97 30.17 9.52
C PRO A 171 -31.50 31.25 10.46
N ASP A 172 -30.64 31.81 11.31
CA ASP A 172 -31.07 32.86 12.23
C ASP A 172 -30.22 34.12 12.13
N THR A 173 -30.94 35.21 12.31
CA THR A 173 -30.68 36.57 11.84
C THR A 173 -30.01 37.45 12.91
N GLN A 174 -29.07 38.30 12.45
CA GLN A 174 -28.62 39.59 13.04
C GLN A 174 -27.69 39.56 14.29
N PRO A 175 -27.07 40.70 14.69
CA PRO A 175 -26.15 41.58 13.97
C PRO A 175 -24.81 41.75 14.73
N ARG A 176 -23.71 42.10 14.05
CA ARG A 176 -22.47 42.54 14.74
C ARG A 176 -21.81 43.72 14.04
N THR A 177 -21.58 44.78 14.82
CA THR A 177 -20.65 45.88 14.58
C THR A 177 -19.78 46.05 15.85
N PRO A 178 -18.67 46.81 15.85
CA PRO A 178 -17.92 47.42 14.73
C PRO A 178 -16.40 47.11 14.78
N MET A 179 -15.69 47.32 13.66
CA MET A 179 -14.41 48.08 13.57
C MET A 179 -13.92 48.05 12.10
N ASN A 180 -13.63 49.25 11.56
CA ASN A 180 -12.89 49.55 10.33
C ASN A 180 -11.53 48.80 10.32
N ASP A 181 -10.82 48.52 9.22
CA ASP A 181 -10.69 49.22 7.94
C ASP A 181 -10.04 48.30 6.88
N MET A 182 -10.28 48.60 5.61
CA MET A 182 -9.57 48.16 4.40
C MET A 182 -9.37 46.65 4.13
N SER A 183 -10.35 46.05 3.45
CA SER A 183 -10.06 45.13 2.34
C SER A 183 -11.24 45.03 1.38
N THR A 184 -10.97 45.26 0.10
CA THR A 184 -11.91 45.16 -1.03
C THR A 184 -12.72 43.85 -1.00
N PRO A 185 -14.05 43.87 -1.20
CA PRO A 185 -14.81 42.63 -1.31
C PRO A 185 -14.48 41.94 -2.63
N ILE A 186 -13.87 40.75 -2.54
CA ILE A 186 -13.83 39.78 -3.64
C ILE A 186 -15.28 39.43 -3.97
N ARG A 187 -15.82 40.05 -5.02
CA ARG A 187 -17.09 39.66 -5.61
C ARG A 187 -16.87 38.28 -6.24
N LEU A 188 -17.18 37.21 -5.49
CA LEU A 188 -17.28 35.86 -6.05
C LEU A 188 -18.44 35.87 -7.05
N TYR A 189 -18.14 36.24 -8.29
CA TYR A 189 -19.07 36.17 -9.40
C TYR A 189 -19.29 34.70 -9.71
N ILE A 190 -20.29 34.11 -9.06
CA ILE A 190 -20.83 32.81 -9.45
C ILE A 190 -21.53 33.06 -10.79
N PRO A 191 -21.00 32.53 -11.91
CA PRO A 191 -21.65 32.74 -13.20
C PRO A 191 -23.05 32.16 -13.14
N ASP A 192 -24.03 32.93 -13.63
CA ASP A 192 -25.42 32.50 -13.67
C ASP A 192 -25.52 31.22 -14.50
N THR A 193 -26.43 30.33 -14.09
CA THR A 193 -26.57 29.04 -14.77
C THR A 193 -27.06 29.31 -16.19
N PRO A 194 -26.31 28.91 -17.24
CA PRO A 194 -26.62 29.26 -18.60
C PRO A 194 -28.03 28.76 -18.99
N PRO A 195 -28.77 29.50 -19.84
CA PRO A 195 -30.19 29.23 -20.11
C PRO A 195 -30.48 27.78 -20.54
N SER A 196 -29.55 27.15 -21.26
CA SER A 196 -29.65 25.75 -21.69
C SER A 196 -29.67 24.76 -20.52
N MET A 197 -28.86 25.00 -19.49
CA MET A 197 -28.82 24.17 -18.28
C MET A 197 -30.02 24.44 -17.37
N ARG A 198 -30.45 25.70 -17.27
CA ARG A 198 -31.64 26.10 -16.51
C ARG A 198 -32.89 25.41 -17.05
N ALA A 199 -33.10 25.47 -18.36
CA ALA A 199 -34.22 24.80 -19.04
C ALA A 199 -34.18 23.28 -18.84
N LYS A 200 -33.00 22.66 -18.86
CA LYS A 200 -32.84 21.21 -18.65
C LYS A 200 -33.14 20.80 -17.20
N MET A 201 -32.70 21.59 -16.21
CA MET A 201 -33.04 21.33 -14.80
C MET A 201 -34.53 21.48 -14.54
N GLU A 202 -35.17 22.47 -15.15
CA GLU A 202 -36.61 22.70 -15.02
C GLU A 202 -37.44 21.61 -15.72
N SER A 203 -37.00 21.15 -16.90
CA SER A 203 -37.58 19.99 -17.57
C SER A 203 -37.50 18.72 -16.72
N MET A 204 -36.35 18.44 -16.08
CA MET A 204 -36.23 17.28 -15.19
C MET A 204 -37.07 17.43 -13.92
N ARG A 205 -37.19 18.65 -13.37
CA ARG A 205 -38.02 18.91 -12.19
C ARG A 205 -39.50 18.75 -12.51
N LYS A 206 -39.94 19.26 -13.66
CA LYS A 206 -41.30 19.10 -14.16
C LYS A 206 -41.65 17.64 -14.46
N ALA A 207 -40.73 16.89 -15.09
CA ALA A 207 -40.90 15.45 -15.30
C ALA A 207 -41.02 14.65 -13.98
N ARG A 208 -40.42 15.14 -12.90
CA ARG A 208 -40.53 14.56 -11.55
C ARG A 208 -41.84 14.92 -10.85
N GLU A 209 -42.41 16.08 -11.15
CA GLU A 209 -43.65 16.58 -10.57
C GLU A 209 -44.90 16.05 -11.31
N ASP A 210 -44.82 15.84 -12.62
CA ASP A 210 -45.93 15.36 -13.47
C ASP A 210 -46.15 13.83 -13.37
N GLY A 211 -45.41 13.10 -12.52
CA GLY A 211 -45.65 11.68 -12.24
C GLY A 211 -45.59 10.73 -13.44
N SER A 212 -45.07 11.20 -14.59
CA SER A 212 -44.99 10.41 -15.82
C SER A 212 -43.71 9.58 -15.84
N ILE A 213 -43.71 8.50 -15.06
CA ILE A 213 -42.80 7.38 -15.24
C ILE A 213 -43.56 6.32 -16.04
N HIS A 214 -43.70 6.52 -17.35
CA HIS A 214 -44.10 5.43 -18.25
C HIS A 214 -43.35 5.54 -19.58
N PHE A 215 -42.26 4.77 -19.66
CA PHE A 215 -41.85 4.02 -20.85
C PHE A 215 -42.20 4.65 -22.21
N CYS A 216 -41.29 5.43 -22.80
CA CYS A 216 -41.19 5.51 -24.26
C CYS A 216 -40.40 4.29 -24.77
N LEU A 217 -41.01 3.12 -24.61
CA LEU A 217 -40.93 2.09 -25.65
C LEU A 217 -41.85 2.56 -26.79
N TRP A 218 -41.32 2.52 -28.01
CA TRP A 218 -42.04 2.58 -29.29
C TRP A 218 -42.67 3.92 -29.73
N TYR A 219 -41.98 4.61 -30.64
CA TYR A 219 -42.56 4.96 -31.94
C TYR A 219 -41.46 5.27 -32.96
N SER A 220 -41.29 4.38 -33.94
CA SER A 220 -40.72 4.72 -35.25
C SER A 220 -41.49 3.90 -36.28
N SER A 221 -42.57 4.47 -36.78
CA SER A 221 -43.22 4.00 -38.01
C SER A 221 -42.63 4.73 -39.20
N ASP A 222 -42.29 3.91 -40.20
CA ASP A 222 -42.48 4.09 -41.63
C ASP A 222 -41.29 4.39 -42.59
N ILE A 223 -41.29 3.53 -43.62
CA ILE A 223 -40.75 3.63 -44.99
C ILE A 223 -39.23 3.35 -45.10
N ASN A 224 -38.73 2.27 -45.72
CA ASN A 224 -38.99 1.81 -47.09
C ASN A 224 -38.31 0.44 -47.39
N SER A 225 -38.69 -0.17 -48.53
CA SER A 225 -38.02 -1.27 -49.25
C SER A 225 -38.42 -2.72 -48.93
N MET A 226 -39.54 -3.11 -49.53
CA MET A 226 -39.80 -4.46 -50.04
C MET A 226 -38.63 -4.98 -50.90
N THR A 227 -38.11 -6.15 -50.57
CA THR A 227 -37.55 -7.11 -51.53
C THR A 227 -37.98 -8.53 -51.15
N PHE A 228 -38.87 -9.08 -51.98
CA PHE A 228 -39.33 -10.47 -51.94
C PHE A 228 -38.24 -11.42 -52.50
N LYS A 229 -37.97 -12.51 -51.76
CA LYS A 229 -37.38 -13.79 -52.21
C LYS A 229 -37.96 -14.82 -51.22
N LEU A 230 -38.87 -15.69 -51.59
CA LEU A 230 -38.65 -16.93 -52.34
C LEU A 230 -40.01 -17.52 -52.75
N ILE A 231 -40.02 -18.21 -53.91
CA ILE A 231 -40.82 -19.40 -54.31
C ILE A 231 -42.28 -19.46 -53.85
#